data_AF-A0A530QZX8-F1
#
_entry.id   AF-A0A530QZX8-F1
#
_cell.length_a   1.000
_cell.length_b   1.000
_cell.length_c   1.000
_cell.angle_alpha   90.00
_cell.angle_beta   90.00
_cell.angle_gamma   90.00
#
_symmetry.space_group_name_H-M   'P 1'
#
loop_
_entity.id
_entity.type
_entity.pdbx_description
1 polymer ?
#
loop_
_entity_poly.entity_id
_entity_poly.type
_entity_poly.pdbx_seq_one_letter_code
_entity_poly.pdbx_strand_id
1 'polypeptide(L)' 'PGEFVIERGLTGIVGPNGCGKSNLVEALRWVMGESSYKNMRASGMDDVIFSGSGTRPARNTAEVTLFLDN' A
#
# COMPACT_ATOMS: atom_id res chain seq x y z
N PRO A 1 -6.88 9.33 -1.88
CA PRO A 1 -7.30 8.33 -0.86
C PRO A 1 -8.24 7.31 -1.51
N GLY A 2 -7.93 6.03 -1.39
CA GLY A 2 -8.83 4.95 -1.80
C GLY A 2 -9.16 4.11 -0.56
N GLU A 3 -10.41 3.69 -0.44
CA GLU A 3 -10.85 2.77 0.61
C GLU A 3 -10.96 1.37 -0.01
N PHE A 4 -10.51 0.36 0.74
CA PHE A 4 -10.59 -1.04 0.33
C PHE A 4 -11.23 -1.85 1.44
N VAL A 5 -12.43 -2.37 1.18
CA VAL A 5 -13.17 -3.20 2.11
C VAL A 5 -12.73 -4.65 1.94
N ILE A 6 -12.27 -5.27 3.04
CA ILE A 6 -11.99 -6.70 3.10
C ILE A 6 -13.26 -7.40 3.57
N GLU A 7 -13.92 -8.10 2.65
CA GLU A 7 -15.15 -8.84 2.94
C GLU A 7 -14.87 -10.11 3.75
N ARG A 8 -15.92 -10.62 4.42
CA ARG A 8 -15.85 -11.89 5.14
C ARG A 8 -15.49 -13.05 4.21
N GLY A 9 -14.69 -13.99 4.71
CA GLY A 9 -14.24 -15.16 3.95
C GLY A 9 -12.90 -14.93 3.25
N LEU A 10 -12.81 -15.32 1.98
CA LEU A 10 -11.58 -15.24 1.19
C LEU A 10 -11.69 -14.12 0.14
N THR A 11 -10.89 -13.06 0.30
CA THR A 11 -10.79 -11.96 -0.68
C THR A 11 -9.54 -12.14 -1.56
N GLY A 12 -9.74 -12.23 -2.87
CA GLY A 12 -8.65 -12.31 -3.86
C GLY A 12 -8.43 -10.98 -4.58
N ILE A 13 -7.17 -10.55 -4.68
CA ILE A 13 -6.78 -9.30 -5.38
C ILE A 13 -6.14 -9.67 -6.72
N VAL A 14 -6.77 -9.29 -7.83
CA VAL A 14 -6.35 -9.65 -9.20
C VAL A 14 -6.27 -8.44 -10.13
N GLY A 15 -5.47 -8.55 -11.20
CA GLY A 15 -5.27 -7.48 -12.17
C GLY A 15 -3.93 -7.59 -12.92
N PRO A 16 -3.70 -6.80 -13.98
CA PRO A 16 -2.49 -6.87 -14.80
C PRO A 16 -1.19 -6.63 -14.03
N ASN A 17 -0.05 -7.04 -14.59
CA ASN A 17 1.26 -6.71 -13.99
C ASN A 17 1.49 -5.20 -13.99
N GLY A 18 2.06 -4.68 -12.91
CA GLY A 18 2.29 -3.24 -12.73
C GLY A 18 1.10 -2.42 -12.24
N CYS A 19 -0.09 -3.00 -12.05
CA CYS A 19 -1.25 -2.24 -11.56
C CYS A 19 -1.25 -1.94 -10.04
N GLY A 20 -0.20 -2.34 -9.32
CA GLY A 20 -0.02 -2.01 -7.88
C GLY A 20 -0.60 -3.02 -6.89
N LYS A 21 -0.95 -4.25 -7.30
CA LYS A 21 -1.49 -5.28 -6.39
C LYS A 21 -0.60 -5.54 -5.16
N SER A 22 0.72 -5.65 -5.37
CA SER A 22 1.68 -5.90 -4.29
C SER A 22 1.76 -4.75 -3.29
N ASN A 23 1.52 -3.52 -3.74
CA ASN A 23 1.53 -2.33 -2.88
C ASN A 23 0.47 -2.41 -1.78
N LEU A 24 -0.66 -3.09 -2.02
CA LEU A 24 -1.68 -3.30 -1.00
C LEU A 24 -1.18 -4.22 0.12
N VAL A 25 -0.41 -5.25 -0.23
CA VAL A 25 0.22 -6.16 0.75
C VAL A 25 1.30 -5.42 1.55
N GLU A 26 2.07 -4.54 0.91
CA GLU A 26 3.07 -3.69 1.56
C GLU A 26 2.41 -2.68 2.52
N ALA A 27 1.30 -2.03 2.11
CA ALA A 27 0.53 -1.15 2.97
C ALA A 27 -0.01 -1.87 4.22
N LEU A 28 -0.51 -3.10 4.07
CA LEU A 28 -0.95 -3.94 5.18
C LEU A 28 0.21 -4.28 6.13
N ARG A 29 1.38 -4.65 5.60
CA ARG A 29 2.57 -4.89 6.44
C ARG A 29 2.97 -3.64 7.20
N TRP A 30 2.98 -2.49 6.53
CA TRP A 30 3.36 -1.21 7.12
C TRP A 30 2.46 -0.83 8.29
N VAL A 31 1.13 -0.87 8.10
CA VAL A 31 0.19 -0.51 9.17
C VAL A 31 0.20 -1.51 10.33
N MET A 32 0.61 -2.76 10.09
CA MET A 32 0.83 -3.76 11.14
C MET A 32 2.21 -3.62 11.85
N GLY A 33 2.99 -2.59 11.54
CA GLY A 33 4.22 -2.25 12.26
C GLY A 33 5.53 -2.61 11.54
N GLU A 34 5.47 -3.09 10.29
CA GLU A 34 6.68 -3.23 9.48
C GLU A 34 7.25 -1.84 9.16
N SER A 35 8.47 -1.58 9.62
CA SER A 35 9.16 -0.28 9.44
C SER A 35 10.42 -0.38 8.59
N SER A 36 10.83 -1.59 8.21
CA SER A 36 11.99 -1.82 7.35
C SER A 36 11.62 -1.67 5.88
N TYR A 37 12.11 -0.61 5.21
CA TYR A 37 11.96 -0.43 3.75
C TYR A 37 12.44 -1.66 2.95
N LYS A 38 13.47 -2.36 3.44
CA LYS A 38 14.00 -3.58 2.82
C LYS A 38 12.96 -4.70 2.76
N ASN A 39 12.10 -4.79 3.78
CA ASN A 39 11.04 -5.79 3.84
C ASN A 39 9.80 -5.39 3.01
N MET A 40 9.68 -4.10 2.66
CA MET A 40 8.58 -3.53 1.87
C MET A 40 8.90 -3.40 0.37
N ARG A 41 9.94 -4.09 -0.12
CA ARG A 41 10.43 -4.01 -1.52
C ARG A 41 10.76 -2.59 -2.00
N ALA A 42 11.09 -1.71 -1.06
CA ALA A 42 11.53 -0.35 -1.33
C ALA A 42 13.06 -0.27 -1.31
N SER A 43 13.66 0.60 -2.13
CA SER A 43 15.10 0.86 -2.15
C SER A 43 15.52 1.88 -1.08
N GLY A 44 14.60 2.74 -0.68
CA GLY A 44 14.70 3.64 0.46
C GLY A 44 13.33 4.01 1.03
N MET A 45 13.30 4.74 2.14
CA MET A 45 12.03 5.11 2.79
C MET A 45 11.19 6.09 1.96
N ASP A 46 11.85 6.88 1.09
CA ASP A 46 11.19 7.80 0.17
C ASP A 46 10.33 7.08 -0.87
N ASP A 47 10.66 5.82 -1.21
CA ASP A 47 9.90 5.03 -2.18
C ASP A 47 8.52 4.59 -1.65
N VAL A 48 8.29 4.72 -0.34
CA VAL A 48 6.99 4.45 0.30
C VAL A 48 6.00 5.59 0.00
N ILE A 49 6.50 6.77 -0.34
CA ILE A 49 5.71 7.95 -0.67
C ILE A 49 5.44 7.96 -2.18
N PHE A 50 4.21 8.29 -2.55
CA PHE A 50 3.81 8.34 -3.97
C PHE A 50 4.69 9.35 -4.75
N SER A 51 5.50 8.84 -5.68
CA SER A 51 6.45 9.62 -6.47
C SER A 51 5.85 10.34 -7.69
N GLY A 52 4.53 10.24 -7.90
CA GLY A 52 3.83 10.85 -9.01
C GLY A 52 3.57 9.90 -10.18
N SER A 53 2.75 10.34 -11.12
CA SER A 53 2.51 9.70 -12.41
C SER A 53 2.24 10.78 -13.45
N GLY A 54 2.14 10.41 -14.74
CA GLY A 54 1.95 11.39 -15.82
C GLY A 54 0.75 12.33 -15.65
N THR A 55 -0.27 11.93 -14.90
CA THR A 55 -1.47 12.74 -14.64
C THR A 55 -1.62 13.17 -13.17
N ARG A 56 -0.75 12.73 -12.26
CA ARG A 56 -0.89 12.98 -10.82
C ARG A 56 0.45 13.40 -10.20
N PRO A 57 0.52 14.53 -9.49
CA PRO A 57 1.76 14.98 -8.86
C PRO A 57 2.20 14.05 -7.73
N ALA A 58 3.51 14.06 -7.44
CA ALA A 58 4.09 13.41 -6.28
C ALA A 58 3.49 13.95 -4.97
N ARG A 59 3.63 13.16 -3.90
CA ARG A 59 3.25 13.54 -2.53
C ARG A 59 4.49 13.63 -1.66
N ASN A 60 4.34 14.28 -0.50
CA ASN A 60 5.37 14.40 0.52
C ASN A 60 5.06 13.54 1.77
N THR A 61 3.91 12.87 1.77
CA THR A 61 3.41 12.07 2.89
C THR A 61 2.64 10.88 2.35
N ALA A 62 2.65 9.80 3.11
CA ALA A 62 1.82 8.63 2.92
C ALA A 62 1.29 8.20 4.29
N GLU A 63 0.07 7.68 4.32
CA GLU A 63 -0.58 7.18 5.52
C GLU A 63 -1.39 5.94 5.14
N VAL A 64 -1.41 4.95 6.04
CA VAL A 64 -2.26 3.76 5.93
C VAL A 64 -2.97 3.58 7.25
N THR A 65 -4.29 3.41 7.19
CA THR A 65 -5.14 3.14 8.34
C THR A 65 -5.81 1.78 8.15
N LEU A 66 -5.83 0.98 9.22
CA LEU A 66 -6.52 -0.31 9.26
C LEU A 66 -7.62 -0.24 10.31
N PHE A 67 -8.85 -0.50 9.90
CA PHE A 67 -10.00 -0.61 10.80
C PHE A 67 -10.28 -2.10 11.08
N LEU A 68 -10.42 -2.45 12.35
CA LEU A 68 -10.69 -3.79 12.83
C LEU A 68 -12.05 -3.76 13.53
N ASP A 69 -12.98 -4.58 13.04
CA ASP A 69 -14.24 -4.89 13.75
C ASP A 69 -13.95 -6.03 14.74
N ASN A 70 -14.29 -5.86 16.02
CA ASN A 70 -13.92 -6.75 17.12
C ASN A 70 -15.12 -7.35 17.85
#